data_AF-D2ZSX5-F1
#
_entry.id   AF-D2ZSX5-F1
#
_cell.length_a   1.000
_cell.length_b   1.000
_cell.length_c   1.000
_cell.angle_alpha   90.00
_cell.angle_beta   90.00
_cell.angle_gamma   90.00
#
_symmetry.space_group_name_H-M   'P 1'
#
loop_
_entity.id
_entity.type
_entity.pdbx_description
1 polymer ?
#
loop_
_entity_poly.entity_id
_entity_poly.type
_entity_poly.pdbx_seq_one_letter_code
_entity_poly.pdbx_strand_id
1 'polypeptide(L)'
;MDKGNKPNRLLWILGIAAVAAFLIILGLYIAYFKNLSVTNDSATWGTFGDYLGGTLNPIISFLALIGLLYTIHQQAQEMKATRDELERTAEQQSRQSEIFNLQQFESTFFSLLEQHNKVVERIEVKSIYEELHNIYNTKIDQITTRKPSEELSNSHAIKSINQHYELKSYFNLLFQILKFISINLSKNSESNNSEDSKITTKDFYSDSKISKDKISQKYINPQERMYSDILRSFIPSIILKLLALNCLTIDKFSQDYELKTLYNFQGLLNRYALLEQLQLVFTDINKINKSYLVNGDDAIHFLILTSHADIAPAFGNNKIFDKSKAVFNYKFNYWLTVKTKFLHDKQYELKNIKRKIIRLEPMLCEEYKMLDISERDELLLLPEGQYYFRQPDNNFNAWKQEYLEKLENEKKYYEEKINEINTELKRIEENKKAWLEFLQIEDNKAIYSIS
;
A
#
# COMPACT_ATOMS: atom_id res chain seq x y z
N MET A 1 -36.95 -23.49 35.05
CA MET A 1 -38.30 -24.06 35.26
C MET A 1 -38.12 -25.51 35.66
N ASP A 2 -38.14 -25.73 36.96
CA ASP A 2 -37.99 -27.05 37.58
C ASP A 2 -39.31 -27.81 37.44
N LYS A 3 -39.38 -28.74 36.49
CA LYS A 3 -40.42 -29.77 36.47
C LYS A 3 -39.84 -31.01 37.16
N GLY A 4 -39.76 -30.91 38.48
CA GLY A 4 -39.50 -32.04 39.37
C GLY A 4 -40.35 -33.23 38.96
N ASN A 5 -39.66 -34.32 38.67
CA ASN A 5 -40.17 -35.62 38.31
C ASN A 5 -41.10 -36.12 39.43
N LYS A 6 -42.39 -35.80 39.36
CA LYS A 6 -43.39 -36.38 40.28
C LYS A 6 -43.45 -37.87 39.96
N PRO A 7 -43.28 -38.78 40.93
CA PRO A 7 -43.44 -40.20 40.67
C PRO A 7 -44.83 -40.40 40.07
N ASN A 8 -44.89 -41.00 38.88
CA ASN A 8 -46.10 -41.16 38.08
C ASN A 8 -47.21 -41.74 38.96
N ARG A 9 -48.12 -40.88 39.45
CA ARG A 9 -49.24 -41.27 40.32
C ARG A 9 -50.06 -42.39 39.67
N LEU A 10 -50.09 -42.41 38.35
CA LEU A 10 -50.68 -43.47 37.53
C LEU A 10 -50.06 -44.86 37.79
N LEU A 11 -48.73 -44.98 37.90
CA LEU A 11 -48.06 -46.25 38.17
C LEU A 11 -48.37 -46.77 39.59
N TRP A 12 -48.45 -45.88 40.57
CA TRP A 12 -48.87 -46.23 41.93
C TRP A 12 -50.34 -46.66 42.00
N ILE A 13 -51.23 -45.96 41.29
CA ILE A 13 -52.65 -46.32 41.20
C ILE A 13 -52.82 -47.68 40.50
N LEU A 14 -52.08 -47.94 39.42
CA LEU A 14 -52.08 -49.23 38.72
C LEU A 14 -51.53 -50.37 39.61
N GLY A 15 -50.46 -50.10 40.35
CA GLY A 15 -49.89 -51.08 41.30
C GLY A 15 -50.86 -51.42 42.43
N ILE A 16 -51.51 -50.42 43.03
CA ILE A 16 -52.52 -50.62 44.09
C ILE A 16 -53.74 -51.36 43.54
N ALA A 17 -54.21 -51.03 42.34
CA ALA A 17 -55.33 -51.70 41.70
C ALA A 17 -55.01 -53.18 41.39
N ALA A 18 -53.79 -53.50 40.95
CA ALA A 18 -53.34 -54.87 40.72
C ALA A 18 -53.28 -55.69 42.02
N VAL A 19 -52.74 -55.12 43.09
CA VAL A 19 -52.70 -55.76 44.42
C VAL A 19 -54.11 -55.94 44.98
N ALA A 20 -54.99 -54.95 44.83
CA ALA A 20 -56.37 -55.05 45.27
C ALA A 20 -57.14 -56.12 44.48
N ALA A 21 -56.97 -56.20 43.15
CA ALA A 21 -57.57 -57.25 42.33
C ALA A 21 -57.07 -58.65 42.73
N PHE A 22 -55.77 -58.79 42.99
CA PHE A 22 -55.20 -60.05 43.51
C PHE A 22 -55.78 -60.41 44.88
N LEU A 23 -55.89 -59.46 45.81
CA LEU A 23 -56.46 -59.66 47.13
C LEU A 23 -57.97 -59.95 47.09
N ILE A 24 -58.71 -59.38 46.15
CA ILE A 24 -60.13 -59.67 45.94
C ILE A 24 -60.31 -61.10 45.41
N ILE A 25 -59.50 -61.52 44.44
CA ILE A 25 -59.51 -62.89 43.92
C ILE A 25 -59.09 -63.88 45.04
N LEU A 26 -58.07 -63.55 45.83
CA LEU A 26 -57.64 -64.33 46.99
C LEU A 26 -58.70 -64.36 48.11
N GLY A 27 -59.42 -63.26 48.33
CA GLY A 27 -60.51 -63.15 49.29
C GLY A 27 -61.74 -63.95 48.89
N LEU A 28 -62.13 -63.89 47.61
CA LEU A 28 -63.16 -64.74 47.02
C LEU A 28 -62.76 -66.22 47.09
N TYR A 29 -61.48 -66.55 46.89
CA TYR A 29 -60.93 -67.89 47.12
C TYR A 29 -61.13 -68.38 48.56
N ILE A 30 -60.74 -67.60 49.57
CA ILE A 30 -60.91 -67.98 50.99
C ILE A 30 -62.40 -68.09 51.38
N ALA A 31 -63.25 -67.20 50.85
CA ALA A 31 -64.68 -67.16 51.17
C ALA A 31 -65.47 -68.31 50.50
N TYR A 32 -65.18 -68.64 49.25
CA TYR A 32 -65.87 -69.69 48.50
C TYR A 32 -65.46 -71.10 48.95
N PHE A 33 -64.19 -71.31 49.35
CA PHE A 33 -63.70 -72.59 49.88
C PHE A 33 -64.10 -72.91 51.31
N LYS A 34 -64.58 -71.93 52.09
CA LYS A 34 -64.97 -72.16 53.49
C LYS A 34 -66.27 -72.96 53.64
N ASN A 35 -67.04 -73.16 52.56
CA ASN A 35 -68.43 -73.65 52.65
C ASN A 35 -68.82 -74.80 51.70
N LEU A 36 -67.88 -75.46 51.00
CA LEU A 36 -68.20 -76.61 50.13
C LEU A 36 -67.26 -77.78 50.39
N SER A 37 -67.83 -78.86 50.92
CA SER A 37 -67.20 -80.18 51.03
C SER A 37 -67.01 -80.78 49.63
N VAL A 38 -65.74 -81.02 49.26
CA VAL A 38 -65.29 -81.95 48.23
C VAL A 38 -65.78 -81.66 46.80
N THR A 39 -64.95 -80.95 46.04
CA THR A 39 -64.41 -81.54 44.81
C THR A 39 -62.92 -81.82 45.04
N ASN A 40 -62.59 -83.06 45.42
CA ASN A 40 -61.21 -83.55 45.62
C ASN A 40 -60.46 -83.74 44.29
N ASP A 41 -60.94 -83.15 43.19
CA ASP A 41 -60.31 -83.29 41.89
C ASP A 41 -59.42 -82.08 41.62
N SER A 42 -58.17 -82.19 42.07
CA SER A 42 -57.09 -81.24 41.78
C SER A 42 -56.98 -80.90 40.28
N ALA A 43 -57.48 -81.76 39.38
CA ALA A 43 -57.46 -81.53 37.94
C ALA A 43 -58.37 -80.38 37.49
N THR A 44 -59.57 -80.21 38.07
CA THR A 44 -60.49 -79.09 37.74
C THR A 44 -59.94 -77.74 38.18
N TRP A 45 -59.19 -77.71 39.29
CA TRP A 45 -58.45 -76.54 39.75
C TRP A 45 -57.28 -76.20 38.84
N GLY A 46 -56.56 -77.22 38.36
CA GLY A 46 -55.57 -77.06 37.30
C GLY A 46 -56.19 -76.42 36.06
N THR A 47 -57.34 -76.92 35.60
CA THR A 47 -58.00 -76.40 34.38
C THR A 47 -58.51 -74.97 34.52
N PHE A 48 -59.03 -74.58 35.69
CA PHE A 48 -59.45 -73.20 35.94
C PHE A 48 -58.26 -72.24 36.04
N GLY A 49 -57.18 -72.67 36.72
CA GLY A 49 -55.91 -71.96 36.74
C GLY A 49 -55.31 -71.82 35.35
N ASP A 50 -55.42 -72.85 34.51
CA ASP A 50 -54.97 -72.86 33.12
C ASP A 50 -55.84 -71.94 32.24
N TYR A 51 -57.15 -71.82 32.50
CA TYR A 51 -58.03 -70.89 31.78
C TYR A 51 -57.78 -69.43 32.16
N LEU A 52 -57.70 -69.13 33.47
CA LEU A 52 -57.37 -67.79 33.95
C LEU A 52 -55.95 -67.40 33.55
N GLY A 53 -54.96 -68.27 33.78
CA GLY A 53 -53.59 -68.07 33.37
C GLY A 53 -53.45 -67.96 31.85
N GLY A 54 -54.15 -68.80 31.10
CA GLY A 54 -54.17 -68.80 29.63
C GLY A 54 -54.84 -67.57 29.01
N THR A 55 -55.77 -66.92 29.70
CA THR A 55 -56.44 -65.69 29.23
C THR A 55 -55.73 -64.43 29.73
N LEU A 56 -55.28 -64.41 30.99
CA LEU A 56 -54.63 -63.25 31.60
C LEU A 56 -53.18 -63.11 31.15
N ASN A 57 -52.40 -64.18 30.96
CA ASN A 57 -51.01 -64.05 30.51
C ASN A 57 -50.89 -63.32 29.17
N PRO A 58 -51.68 -63.64 28.12
CA PRO A 58 -51.64 -62.89 26.87
C PRO A 58 -52.00 -61.41 27.03
N ILE A 59 -53.02 -61.09 27.85
CA ILE A 59 -53.44 -59.70 28.10
C ILE A 59 -52.34 -58.93 28.84
N ILE A 60 -51.79 -59.50 29.92
CA ILE A 60 -50.71 -58.89 30.70
C ILE A 60 -49.45 -58.75 29.84
N SER A 61 -49.11 -59.77 29.04
CA SER A 61 -47.95 -59.74 28.14
C SER A 61 -48.10 -58.68 27.05
N PHE A 62 -49.31 -58.49 26.51
CA PHE A 62 -49.59 -57.45 25.53
C PHE A 62 -49.53 -56.04 26.15
N LEU A 63 -50.05 -55.86 27.36
CA LEU A 63 -49.92 -54.60 28.10
C LEU A 63 -48.45 -54.30 28.45
N ALA A 64 -47.68 -55.31 28.82
CA ALA A 64 -46.24 -55.19 29.04
C ALA A 64 -45.49 -54.80 27.75
N LEU A 65 -45.86 -55.39 26.60
CA LEU A 65 -45.33 -55.01 25.29
C LEU A 65 -45.66 -53.55 24.94
N ILE A 66 -46.90 -53.10 25.18
CA ILE A 66 -47.29 -51.68 24.98
C ILE A 66 -46.48 -50.75 25.89
N GLY A 67 -46.31 -51.11 27.17
CA GLY A 67 -45.49 -50.36 28.11
C GLY A 67 -44.02 -50.27 27.66
N LEU A 68 -43.48 -51.36 27.13
CA LEU A 68 -42.14 -51.40 26.55
C LEU A 68 -42.04 -50.51 25.30
N LEU A 69 -42.98 -50.61 24.36
CA LEU A 69 -43.03 -49.77 23.16
C LEU A 69 -43.13 -48.28 23.51
N TYR A 70 -43.95 -47.92 24.50
CA TYR A 70 -44.05 -46.55 25.00
C TYR A 70 -42.72 -46.07 25.60
N THR A 71 -42.05 -46.93 26.37
CA THR A 71 -40.73 -46.64 26.94
C THR A 71 -39.69 -46.44 25.83
N ILE A 72 -39.66 -47.30 24.82
CA ILE A 72 -38.77 -47.16 23.66
C ILE A 72 -39.07 -45.86 22.89
N HIS A 73 -40.35 -45.52 22.72
CA HIS A 73 -40.75 -44.28 22.06
C HIS A 73 -40.27 -43.04 22.85
N GLN A 74 -40.45 -43.03 24.18
CA GLN A 74 -39.98 -41.97 25.05
C GLN A 74 -38.45 -41.85 25.01
N GLN A 75 -37.73 -42.98 25.09
CA GLN A 75 -36.27 -43.02 24.97
C GLN A 75 -35.80 -42.47 23.62
N ALA A 76 -36.48 -42.81 22.52
CA ALA A 76 -36.16 -42.29 21.19
C ALA A 76 -36.37 -40.76 21.11
N GLN A 77 -37.42 -40.24 21.73
CA GLN A 77 -37.65 -38.78 21.81
C GLN A 77 -36.57 -38.07 22.63
N GLU A 78 -36.19 -38.61 23.79
CA GLU A 78 -35.13 -38.05 24.65
C GLU A 78 -33.77 -38.08 23.95
N MET A 79 -33.44 -39.16 23.23
CA MET A 79 -32.23 -39.23 22.41
C MET A 79 -32.24 -38.17 21.31
N LYS A 80 -33.37 -37.95 20.66
CA LYS A 80 -33.49 -36.89 19.62
C LYS A 80 -33.30 -35.50 20.23
N ALA A 81 -34.00 -35.18 21.32
CA ALA A 81 -33.85 -33.90 22.00
C ALA A 81 -32.41 -33.65 22.49
N THR A 82 -31.74 -34.70 22.98
CA THR A 82 -30.33 -34.64 23.38
C THR A 82 -29.41 -34.35 22.19
N ARG A 83 -29.64 -34.98 21.03
CA ARG A 83 -28.87 -34.70 19.80
C ARG A 83 -29.05 -33.25 19.34
N ASP A 84 -30.29 -32.76 19.32
CA ASP A 84 -30.61 -31.39 18.90
C ASP A 84 -29.93 -30.37 19.84
N GLU A 85 -29.90 -30.63 21.15
CA GLU A 85 -29.23 -29.76 22.13
C GLU A 85 -27.69 -29.81 22.01
N LEU A 86 -27.12 -31.00 21.75
CA LEU A 86 -25.69 -31.15 21.50
C LEU A 86 -25.26 -30.41 20.21
N GLU A 87 -26.06 -30.47 19.16
CA GLU A 87 -25.81 -29.75 17.91
C GLU A 87 -25.80 -28.24 18.15
N ARG A 88 -26.81 -27.70 18.86
CA ARG A 88 -26.86 -26.29 19.26
C ARG A 88 -25.68 -25.88 20.13
N THR A 89 -25.30 -26.74 21.07
CA THR A 89 -24.15 -26.49 21.96
C THR A 89 -22.85 -26.46 21.15
N ALA A 90 -22.68 -27.38 20.18
CA ALA A 90 -21.52 -27.41 19.29
C ALA A 90 -21.45 -26.15 18.41
N GLU A 91 -22.58 -25.68 17.87
CA GLU A 91 -22.65 -24.42 17.12
C GLU A 91 -22.29 -23.21 18.00
N GLN A 92 -22.83 -23.14 19.22
CA GLN A 92 -22.51 -22.08 20.17
C GLN A 92 -21.03 -22.09 20.56
N GLN A 93 -20.47 -23.27 20.81
CA GLN A 93 -19.05 -23.45 21.12
C GLN A 93 -18.16 -23.03 19.95
N SER A 94 -18.55 -23.34 18.71
CA SER A 94 -17.84 -22.90 17.51
C SER A 94 -17.83 -21.36 17.40
N ARG A 95 -19.00 -20.72 17.52
CA ARG A 95 -19.10 -19.25 17.52
C ARG A 95 -18.30 -18.61 18.66
N GLN A 96 -18.33 -19.21 19.85
CA GLN A 96 -17.56 -18.73 21.00
C GLN A 96 -16.05 -18.83 20.74
N SER A 97 -15.59 -19.90 20.12
CA SER A 97 -14.19 -20.07 19.70
C SER A 97 -13.77 -19.00 18.70
N GLU A 98 -14.61 -18.69 17.70
CA GLU A 98 -14.33 -17.62 16.73
C GLU A 98 -14.23 -16.24 17.39
N ILE A 99 -15.17 -15.92 18.29
CA ILE A 99 -15.15 -14.66 19.06
C ILE A 99 -13.88 -14.57 19.92
N PHE A 100 -13.54 -15.66 20.61
CA PHE A 100 -12.35 -15.72 21.45
C PHE A 100 -11.07 -15.51 20.65
N ASN A 101 -10.93 -16.17 19.49
CA ASN A 101 -9.78 -16.00 18.60
C ASN A 101 -9.65 -14.55 18.11
N LEU A 102 -10.78 -13.91 17.76
CA LEU A 102 -10.79 -12.50 17.36
C LEU A 102 -10.37 -11.58 18.52
N GLN A 103 -10.88 -11.80 19.73
CA GLN A 103 -10.50 -11.02 20.91
C GLN A 103 -9.00 -11.18 21.24
N GLN A 104 -8.45 -12.39 21.14
CA GLN A 104 -7.02 -12.63 21.35
C GLN A 104 -6.18 -11.91 20.29
N PHE A 105 -6.61 -11.95 19.04
CA PHE A 105 -6.00 -11.18 17.95
C PHE A 105 -6.02 -9.67 18.25
N GLU A 106 -7.19 -9.12 18.59
CA GLU A 106 -7.37 -7.69 18.87
C GLU A 106 -6.49 -7.23 20.04
N SER A 107 -6.47 -7.99 21.14
CA SER A 107 -5.60 -7.68 22.28
C SER A 107 -4.13 -7.65 21.89
N THR A 108 -3.68 -8.57 21.04
CA THR A 108 -2.30 -8.62 20.56
C THR A 108 -2.01 -7.47 19.59
N PHE A 109 -2.94 -7.20 18.66
CA PHE A 109 -2.84 -6.11 17.70
C PHE A 109 -2.73 -4.74 18.40
N PHE A 110 -3.62 -4.44 19.35
CA PHE A 110 -3.58 -3.15 20.06
C PHE A 110 -2.35 -3.00 20.95
N SER A 111 -1.87 -4.09 21.55
CA SER A 111 -0.58 -4.09 22.27
C SER A 111 0.59 -3.76 21.34
N LEU A 112 0.65 -4.40 20.17
CA LEU A 112 1.66 -4.09 19.14
C LEU A 112 1.54 -2.67 18.60
N LEU A 113 0.31 -2.15 18.42
CA LEU A 113 0.05 -0.78 17.98
C LEU A 113 0.51 0.24 19.04
N GLU A 114 0.34 -0.06 20.33
CA GLU A 114 0.88 0.76 21.41
C GLU A 114 2.41 0.78 21.41
N GLN A 115 3.05 -0.38 21.19
CA GLN A 115 4.51 -0.45 21.04
C GLN A 115 5.00 0.32 19.81
N HIS A 116 4.27 0.19 18.68
CA HIS A 116 4.52 0.97 17.47
C HIS A 116 4.54 2.46 17.78
N ASN A 117 3.50 3.01 18.43
CA ASN A 117 3.44 4.44 18.76
C ASN A 117 4.62 4.87 19.64
N LYS A 118 4.95 4.09 20.68
CA LYS A 118 6.09 4.37 21.57
C LYS A 118 7.43 4.39 20.86
N VAL A 119 7.62 3.54 19.85
CA VAL A 119 8.86 3.50 19.05
C VAL A 119 8.90 4.67 18.09
N VAL A 120 7.81 4.93 17.35
CA VAL A 120 7.71 6.03 16.37
C VAL A 120 8.07 7.38 16.98
N GLU A 121 7.60 7.66 18.19
CA GLU A 121 7.88 8.92 18.91
C GLU A 121 9.37 9.14 19.22
N ARG A 122 10.20 8.08 19.20
CA ARG A 122 11.62 8.15 19.52
C ARG A 122 12.53 8.22 18.28
N ILE A 123 11.98 8.03 17.08
CA ILE A 123 12.78 7.97 15.86
C ILE A 123 13.09 9.40 15.40
N GLU A 124 14.37 9.77 15.39
CA GLU A 124 14.86 11.02 14.80
C GLU A 124 15.53 10.75 13.45
N VAL A 125 14.87 11.14 12.35
CA VAL A 125 15.35 10.79 10.99
C VAL A 125 16.12 11.91 10.29
N LYS A 126 16.41 13.02 10.97
CA LYS A 126 16.98 14.23 10.35
C LYS A 126 18.32 13.94 9.66
N SER A 127 19.20 13.19 10.31
CA SER A 127 20.51 12.80 9.78
C SER A 127 20.41 12.02 8.46
N ILE A 128 19.42 11.13 8.34
CA ILE A 128 19.18 10.38 7.09
C ILE A 128 18.83 11.35 5.96
N TYR A 129 17.94 12.31 6.19
CA TYR A 129 17.57 13.29 5.17
C TYR A 129 18.75 14.17 4.74
N GLU A 130 19.61 14.57 5.69
CA GLU A 130 20.84 15.32 5.39
C GLU A 130 21.80 14.48 4.52
N GLU A 131 21.96 13.20 4.83
CA GLU A 131 22.79 12.28 4.05
C GLU A 131 22.23 12.07 2.64
N LEU A 132 20.93 11.79 2.51
CA LEU A 132 20.25 11.67 1.22
C LEU A 132 20.39 12.96 0.40
N HIS A 133 20.22 14.13 1.03
CA HIS A 133 20.39 15.41 0.37
C HIS A 133 21.81 15.55 -0.20
N ASN A 134 22.82 15.26 0.60
CA ASN A 134 24.22 15.38 0.18
C ASN A 134 24.56 14.43 -0.98
N ILE A 135 24.08 13.19 -0.92
CA ILE A 135 24.37 12.15 -1.92
C ILE A 135 23.67 12.42 -3.26
N TYR A 136 22.40 12.82 -3.20
CA TYR A 136 21.54 12.88 -4.39
C TYR A 136 21.27 14.31 -4.87
N ASN A 137 20.88 15.25 -4.00
CA ASN A 137 20.39 16.56 -4.44
C ASN A 137 21.48 17.36 -5.15
N THR A 138 22.72 17.30 -4.67
CA THR A 138 23.86 17.96 -5.31
C THR A 138 24.06 17.52 -6.77
N LYS A 139 23.78 16.25 -7.07
CA LYS A 139 23.85 15.68 -8.43
C LYS A 139 22.59 15.99 -9.24
N ILE A 140 21.41 15.93 -8.62
CA ILE A 140 20.13 16.28 -9.23
C ILE A 140 20.11 17.76 -9.65
N ASP A 141 20.73 18.66 -8.89
CA ASP A 141 20.82 20.08 -9.26
C ASP A 141 21.75 20.32 -10.45
N GLN A 142 22.61 19.35 -10.78
CA GLN A 142 23.53 19.37 -11.92
C GLN A 142 23.02 18.57 -13.12
N ILE A 143 21.74 18.18 -13.15
CA ILE A 143 21.13 17.39 -14.25
C ILE A 143 21.32 18.01 -15.64
N THR A 144 21.51 19.32 -15.73
CA THR A 144 21.72 20.03 -17.01
C THR A 144 23.15 19.94 -17.52
N THR A 145 24.12 19.67 -16.65
CA THR A 145 25.55 19.62 -16.98
C THR A 145 26.14 18.22 -16.91
N ARG A 146 25.50 17.29 -16.19
CA ARG A 146 25.96 15.92 -16.00
C ARG A 146 24.88 14.91 -16.38
N LYS A 147 25.31 13.80 -16.99
CA LYS A 147 24.49 12.60 -17.20
C LYS A 147 24.28 11.86 -15.89
N PRO A 148 23.21 11.07 -15.74
CA PRO A 148 23.06 10.21 -14.57
C PRO A 148 24.22 9.20 -14.51
N SER A 149 24.70 8.91 -13.31
CA SER A 149 25.81 8.00 -13.04
C SER A 149 25.41 6.91 -12.05
N GLU A 150 26.24 5.88 -11.94
CA GLU A 150 26.05 4.76 -11.00
C GLU A 150 26.05 5.23 -9.53
N GLU A 151 26.66 6.38 -9.23
CA GLU A 151 26.68 7.03 -7.91
C GLU A 151 25.29 7.51 -7.42
N LEU A 152 24.27 7.36 -8.25
CA LEU A 152 22.87 7.63 -7.93
C LEU A 152 22.11 6.34 -7.57
N SER A 153 22.82 5.24 -7.34
CA SER A 153 22.20 3.99 -6.92
C SER A 153 21.33 4.18 -5.68
N ASN A 154 20.16 3.56 -5.65
CA ASN A 154 19.26 3.52 -4.51
C ASN A 154 19.83 2.75 -3.31
N SER A 155 20.90 1.98 -3.52
CA SER A 155 21.62 1.25 -2.48
C SER A 155 22.15 2.17 -1.38
N HIS A 156 22.59 3.39 -1.72
CA HIS A 156 23.03 4.35 -0.71
C HIS A 156 21.89 4.71 0.25
N ALA A 157 20.71 5.05 -0.27
CA ALA A 157 19.55 5.37 0.57
C ALA A 157 19.14 4.19 1.47
N ILE A 158 19.09 2.98 0.91
CA ILE A 158 18.77 1.76 1.66
C ILE A 158 19.82 1.52 2.76
N LYS A 159 21.09 1.76 2.48
CA LYS A 159 22.18 1.61 3.44
C LYS A 159 22.10 2.62 4.59
N SER A 160 21.89 3.91 4.28
CA SER A 160 21.73 4.95 5.31
C SER A 160 20.55 4.65 6.23
N ILE A 161 19.43 4.17 5.67
CA ILE A 161 18.27 3.72 6.44
C ILE A 161 18.60 2.50 7.32
N ASN A 162 19.28 1.49 6.76
CA ASN A 162 19.62 0.25 7.47
C ASN A 162 20.68 0.44 8.57
N GLN A 163 21.49 1.50 8.48
CA GLN A 163 22.46 1.87 9.51
C GLN A 163 21.81 2.57 10.70
N HIS A 164 20.64 3.17 10.50
CA HIS A 164 19.86 3.76 11.59
C HIS A 164 19.14 2.67 12.39
N TYR A 165 19.65 2.36 13.59
CA TYR A 165 19.18 1.24 14.39
C TYR A 165 17.70 1.32 14.75
N GLU A 166 17.23 2.45 15.26
CA GLU A 166 15.84 2.66 15.70
C GLU A 166 14.86 2.53 14.53
N LEU A 167 15.17 3.15 13.39
CA LEU A 167 14.34 3.09 12.19
C LEU A 167 14.29 1.68 11.61
N LYS A 168 15.42 0.98 11.53
CA LYS A 168 15.48 -0.42 11.09
C LYS A 168 14.69 -1.33 12.02
N SER A 169 14.85 -1.16 13.33
CA SER A 169 14.10 -1.91 14.35
C SER A 169 12.59 -1.65 14.21
N TYR A 170 12.20 -0.41 13.99
CA TYR A 170 10.83 -0.02 13.73
C TYR A 170 10.26 -0.65 12.44
N PHE A 171 11.02 -0.67 11.34
CA PHE A 171 10.59 -1.34 10.11
C PHE A 171 10.43 -2.84 10.29
N ASN A 172 11.28 -3.48 11.09
CA ASN A 172 11.08 -4.88 11.47
C ASN A 172 9.80 -5.07 12.29
N LEU A 173 9.52 -4.20 13.27
CA LEU A 173 8.27 -4.22 14.03
C LEU A 173 7.06 -4.06 13.11
N LEU A 174 7.09 -3.06 12.23
CA LEU A 174 6.02 -2.80 11.26
C LEU A 174 5.77 -4.02 10.36
N PHE A 175 6.85 -4.65 9.85
CA PHE A 175 6.75 -5.90 9.10
C PHE A 175 6.07 -7.01 9.92
N GLN A 176 6.43 -7.18 11.19
CA GLN A 176 5.78 -8.20 12.05
C GLN A 176 4.30 -7.91 12.29
N ILE A 177 3.91 -6.65 12.48
CA ILE A 177 2.50 -6.28 12.66
C ILE A 177 1.70 -6.58 11.38
N LEU A 178 2.20 -6.16 10.22
CA LEU A 178 1.55 -6.43 8.93
C LEU A 178 1.47 -7.93 8.63
N LYS A 179 2.54 -8.69 8.93
CA LYS A 179 2.55 -10.16 8.85
C LYS A 179 1.54 -10.80 9.81
N PHE A 180 1.43 -10.27 11.03
CA PHE A 180 0.47 -10.76 12.02
C PHE A 180 -0.97 -10.54 11.55
N ILE A 181 -1.28 -9.38 10.98
CA ILE A 181 -2.59 -9.09 10.36
C ILE A 181 -2.86 -10.09 9.23
N SER A 182 -1.93 -10.28 8.31
CA SER A 182 -2.15 -11.14 7.12
C SER A 182 -2.38 -12.61 7.49
N ILE A 183 -1.60 -13.15 8.41
CA ILE A 183 -1.70 -14.57 8.80
C ILE A 183 -2.99 -14.86 9.56
N ASN A 184 -3.40 -13.96 10.45
CA ASN A 184 -4.55 -14.22 11.32
C ASN A 184 -5.88 -13.89 10.66
N LEU A 185 -5.92 -12.86 9.81
CA LEU A 185 -7.17 -12.37 9.24
C LEU A 185 -7.40 -12.77 7.80
N SER A 186 -6.40 -13.22 7.04
CA SER A 186 -6.63 -13.66 5.65
C SER A 186 -7.59 -14.86 5.60
N LYS A 187 -8.51 -14.81 4.64
CA LYS A 187 -9.54 -15.84 4.41
C LYS A 187 -9.50 -16.27 2.95
N ASN A 188 -9.91 -17.51 2.67
CA ASN A 188 -10.06 -17.99 1.31
C ASN A 188 -11.13 -17.16 0.59
N SER A 189 -10.90 -16.84 -0.68
CA SER A 189 -11.93 -16.19 -1.51
C SER A 189 -13.10 -17.15 -1.73
N GLU A 190 -14.34 -16.71 -1.46
CA GLU A 190 -15.56 -17.51 -1.68
C GLU A 190 -15.73 -17.98 -3.14
N SER A 191 -15.07 -17.31 -4.09
CA SER A 191 -15.21 -17.58 -5.53
C SER A 191 -14.29 -18.67 -6.08
N ASN A 192 -13.31 -19.16 -5.32
CA ASN A 192 -12.34 -20.16 -5.81
C ASN A 192 -12.20 -21.29 -4.79
N ASN A 193 -12.50 -22.52 -5.20
CA ASN A 193 -12.31 -23.77 -4.44
C ASN A 193 -10.82 -24.11 -4.18
N SER A 194 -9.89 -23.17 -4.36
CA SER A 194 -8.47 -23.39 -4.09
C SER A 194 -8.14 -22.93 -2.68
N GLU A 195 -7.56 -23.83 -1.87
CA GLU A 195 -6.95 -23.54 -0.56
C GLU A 195 -5.78 -22.53 -0.62
N ASP A 196 -5.56 -21.87 -1.77
CA ASP A 196 -4.32 -21.21 -2.16
C ASP A 196 -4.30 -19.69 -1.88
N SER A 197 -5.39 -19.14 -1.34
CA SER A 197 -5.52 -17.69 -1.08
C SER A 197 -5.33 -17.27 0.38
N LYS A 198 -5.40 -18.21 1.33
CA LYS A 198 -5.05 -17.92 2.74
C LYS A 198 -3.54 -17.76 2.88
N ILE A 199 -3.13 -16.66 3.52
CA ILE A 199 -1.73 -16.40 3.85
C ILE A 199 -1.39 -17.17 5.14
N THR A 200 -0.29 -17.91 5.09
CA THR A 200 0.20 -18.73 6.18
C THR A 200 1.64 -18.36 6.55
N THR A 201 2.13 -18.86 7.67
CA THR A 201 3.53 -18.68 8.07
C THR A 201 4.53 -19.19 7.04
N LYS A 202 4.18 -20.26 6.30
CA LYS A 202 5.02 -20.89 5.28
C LYS A 202 5.33 -19.94 4.11
N ASP A 203 4.41 -19.04 3.81
CA ASP A 203 4.57 -18.08 2.71
C ASP A 203 5.67 -17.05 2.98
N PHE A 204 6.12 -16.93 4.23
CA PHE A 204 7.21 -16.05 4.64
C PHE A 204 8.54 -16.77 4.88
N TYR A 205 8.64 -18.08 4.63
CA TYR A 205 9.88 -18.85 4.88
C TYR A 205 11.01 -18.48 3.93
N SER A 206 10.67 -18.07 2.70
CA SER A 206 11.62 -17.52 1.74
C SER A 206 11.31 -16.05 1.52
N ASP A 207 12.34 -15.25 1.27
CA ASP A 207 12.20 -13.85 0.85
C ASP A 207 12.51 -13.76 -0.64
N SER A 208 11.47 -13.91 -1.48
CA SER A 208 11.61 -14.07 -2.93
C SER A 208 10.49 -13.37 -3.70
N LYS A 209 10.69 -13.18 -5.01
CA LYS A 209 9.63 -12.64 -5.88
C LYS A 209 8.33 -13.48 -5.82
N ILE A 210 8.47 -14.80 -5.73
CA ILE A 210 7.33 -15.74 -5.65
C ILE A 210 6.52 -15.49 -4.36
N SER A 211 7.19 -15.35 -3.22
CA SER A 211 6.51 -15.07 -1.95
C SER A 211 5.89 -13.67 -1.94
N LYS A 212 6.58 -12.65 -2.48
CA LYS A 212 6.01 -11.31 -2.70
C LYS A 212 4.70 -11.37 -3.48
N ASP A 213 4.69 -12.06 -4.63
CA ASP A 213 3.53 -12.13 -5.51
C ASP A 213 2.35 -12.84 -4.82
N LYS A 214 2.63 -13.90 -4.05
CA LYS A 214 1.62 -14.59 -3.24
C LYS A 214 1.06 -13.70 -2.12
N ILE A 215 1.91 -12.98 -1.40
CA ILE A 215 1.47 -12.08 -0.32
C ILE A 215 0.69 -10.88 -0.90
N SER A 216 1.07 -10.39 -2.08
CA SER A 216 0.44 -9.26 -2.77
C SER A 216 -0.97 -9.56 -3.32
N GLN A 217 -1.49 -10.78 -3.14
CA GLN A 217 -2.80 -11.19 -3.67
C GLN A 217 -3.91 -10.17 -3.37
N LYS A 218 -4.75 -9.92 -4.39
CA LYS A 218 -5.72 -8.81 -4.39
C LYS A 218 -6.89 -8.96 -3.42
N TYR A 219 -7.31 -10.19 -3.13
CA TYR A 219 -8.44 -10.39 -2.23
C TYR A 219 -8.03 -10.16 -0.79
N ILE A 220 -8.72 -9.20 -0.16
CA ILE A 220 -8.56 -8.83 1.25
C ILE A 220 -9.97 -8.71 1.79
N ASN A 221 -10.25 -9.49 2.83
CA ASN A 221 -11.56 -9.42 3.45
C ASN A 221 -11.72 -8.10 4.25
N PRO A 222 -12.95 -7.65 4.51
CA PRO A 222 -13.20 -6.36 5.18
C PRO A 222 -12.53 -6.22 6.56
N GLN A 223 -12.48 -7.31 7.35
CA GLN A 223 -11.87 -7.27 8.68
C GLN A 223 -10.36 -7.04 8.59
N GLU A 224 -9.68 -7.79 7.72
CA GLU A 224 -8.25 -7.61 7.48
C GLU A 224 -7.91 -6.20 7.00
N ARG A 225 -8.70 -5.66 6.05
CA ARG A 225 -8.52 -4.29 5.55
C ARG A 225 -8.67 -3.27 6.66
N MET A 226 -9.70 -3.38 7.49
CA MET A 226 -9.95 -2.48 8.62
C MET A 226 -8.74 -2.35 9.54
N TYR A 227 -8.13 -3.47 9.95
CA TYR A 227 -6.95 -3.45 10.83
C TYR A 227 -5.70 -2.89 10.15
N SER A 228 -5.50 -3.19 8.86
CA SER A 228 -4.39 -2.60 8.09
C SER A 228 -4.55 -1.08 7.92
N ASP A 229 -5.79 -0.60 7.74
CA ASP A 229 -6.11 0.83 7.61
C ASP A 229 -5.91 1.57 8.93
N ILE A 230 -6.31 0.96 10.04
CA ILE A 230 -6.01 1.48 11.39
C ILE A 230 -4.50 1.68 11.52
N LEU A 231 -3.70 0.62 11.33
CA LEU A 231 -2.24 0.72 11.44
C LEU A 231 -1.67 1.79 10.51
N ARG A 232 -2.09 1.82 9.23
CA ARG A 232 -1.65 2.80 8.24
C ARG A 232 -1.86 4.25 8.70
N SER A 233 -2.99 4.53 9.35
CA SER A 233 -3.33 5.87 9.83
C SER A 233 -2.42 6.40 10.95
N PHE A 234 -1.73 5.52 11.68
CA PHE A 234 -0.79 5.90 12.74
C PHE A 234 0.64 6.13 12.21
N ILE A 235 0.95 5.76 10.97
CA ILE A 235 2.30 5.91 10.42
C ILE A 235 2.53 7.35 9.96
N PRO A 236 3.51 8.08 10.53
CA PRO A 236 3.78 9.45 10.08
C PRO A 236 4.29 9.49 8.63
N SER A 237 3.91 10.53 7.89
CA SER A 237 4.33 10.67 6.48
C SER A 237 5.85 10.66 6.30
N ILE A 238 6.61 11.19 7.27
CA ILE A 238 8.09 11.19 7.22
C ILE A 238 8.66 9.75 7.25
N ILE A 239 8.00 8.85 7.97
CA ILE A 239 8.37 7.44 8.09
C ILE A 239 7.91 6.67 6.85
N LEU A 240 6.73 6.97 6.30
CA LEU A 240 6.27 6.38 5.04
C LEU A 240 7.23 6.66 3.88
N LYS A 241 7.82 7.86 3.81
CA LYS A 241 8.84 8.22 2.81
C LYS A 241 10.03 7.26 2.86
N LEU A 242 10.60 7.09 4.05
CA LEU A 242 11.77 6.22 4.25
C LEU A 242 11.41 4.74 4.09
N LEU A 243 10.19 4.35 4.47
CA LEU A 243 9.69 2.99 4.24
C LEU A 243 9.61 2.68 2.73
N ALA A 244 9.11 3.64 1.94
CA ALA A 244 9.07 3.50 0.49
C ALA A 244 10.48 3.27 -0.08
N LEU A 245 11.47 4.06 0.36
CA LEU A 245 12.87 3.91 -0.07
C LEU A 245 13.48 2.57 0.35
N ASN A 246 13.25 2.14 1.59
CA ASN A 246 13.78 0.87 2.12
C ASN A 246 13.24 -0.36 1.39
N CYS A 247 12.01 -0.25 0.85
CA CYS A 247 11.35 -1.32 0.12
C CYS A 247 11.52 -1.20 -1.41
N LEU A 248 12.36 -0.30 -1.93
CA LEU A 248 12.68 -0.28 -3.36
C LEU A 248 13.43 -1.55 -3.76
N THR A 249 13.21 -1.99 -4.99
CA THR A 249 14.04 -3.05 -5.58
C THR A 249 15.43 -2.49 -5.82
N ILE A 250 16.45 -3.19 -5.35
CA ILE A 250 17.84 -2.75 -5.50
C ILE A 250 18.14 -2.61 -7.00
N ASP A 251 18.66 -1.45 -7.39
CA ASP A 251 18.96 -1.19 -8.78
C ASP A 251 20.21 -1.94 -9.26
N LYS A 252 20.36 -1.99 -10.59
CA LYS A 252 21.50 -2.65 -11.26
C LYS A 252 22.84 -1.96 -11.01
N PHE A 253 22.85 -0.77 -10.42
CA PHE A 253 24.04 0.03 -10.16
C PHE A 253 24.59 -0.20 -8.74
N SER A 254 23.88 -0.96 -7.91
CA SER A 254 24.36 -1.31 -6.57
C SER A 254 25.69 -2.06 -6.65
N GLN A 255 26.68 -1.53 -5.94
CA GLN A 255 27.97 -2.19 -5.74
C GLN A 255 28.01 -3.00 -4.42
N ASP A 256 26.94 -2.91 -3.62
CA ASP A 256 26.82 -3.62 -2.36
C ASP A 256 26.05 -4.93 -2.57
N TYR A 257 26.79 -6.04 -2.64
CA TYR A 257 26.23 -7.39 -2.86
C TYR A 257 25.59 -8.00 -1.59
N GLU A 258 25.77 -7.38 -0.43
CA GLU A 258 25.17 -7.85 0.83
C GLU A 258 23.75 -7.32 1.02
N LEU A 259 23.43 -6.16 0.41
CA LEU A 259 22.08 -5.62 0.40
C LEU A 259 21.12 -6.54 -0.36
N LYS A 260 19.96 -6.81 0.25
CA LYS A 260 18.90 -7.65 -0.32
C LYS A 260 17.60 -6.88 -0.39
N THR A 261 16.88 -7.09 -1.49
CA THR A 261 15.52 -6.57 -1.66
C THR A 261 14.58 -7.32 -0.70
N LEU A 262 13.77 -6.57 0.04
CA LEU A 262 12.86 -7.11 1.07
C LEU A 262 11.51 -7.55 0.46
N TYR A 263 11.53 -8.62 -0.33
CA TYR A 263 10.40 -9.06 -1.16
C TYR A 263 9.11 -9.31 -0.36
N ASN A 264 9.18 -9.98 0.79
CA ASN A 264 8.03 -10.23 1.64
C ASN A 264 7.43 -8.93 2.20
N PHE A 265 8.29 -7.94 2.48
CA PHE A 265 7.84 -6.64 2.94
C PHE A 265 7.16 -5.86 1.81
N GLN A 266 7.74 -5.87 0.60
CA GLN A 266 7.08 -5.34 -0.61
C GLN A 266 5.70 -5.97 -0.80
N GLY A 267 5.57 -7.28 -0.58
CA GLY A 267 4.30 -7.99 -0.68
C GLY A 267 3.23 -7.47 0.28
N LEU A 268 3.60 -7.24 1.55
CA LEU A 268 2.69 -6.67 2.55
C LEU A 268 2.34 -5.21 2.24
N LEU A 269 3.30 -4.40 1.79
CA LEU A 269 3.07 -3.02 1.35
C LEU A 269 2.02 -2.98 0.23
N ASN A 270 2.18 -3.85 -0.78
CA ASN A 270 1.28 -3.97 -1.91
C ASN A 270 -0.11 -4.43 -1.49
N ARG A 271 -0.19 -5.46 -0.65
CA ARG A 271 -1.46 -5.98 -0.12
C ARG A 271 -2.26 -4.86 0.52
N TYR A 272 -1.63 -4.08 1.40
CA TYR A 272 -2.36 -3.09 2.20
C TYR A 272 -2.41 -1.68 1.63
N ALA A 273 -1.93 -1.46 0.40
CA ALA A 273 -1.79 -0.12 -0.16
C ALA A 273 -1.18 0.86 0.85
N LEU A 274 -0.11 0.41 1.53
CA LEU A 274 0.38 1.06 2.75
C LEU A 274 0.90 2.48 2.50
N LEU A 275 1.34 2.76 1.27
CA LEU A 275 1.89 4.04 0.82
C LEU A 275 0.83 4.93 0.14
N GLU A 276 -0.44 4.55 0.11
CA GLU A 276 -1.49 5.34 -0.57
C GLU A 276 -1.63 6.75 0.01
N GLN A 277 -1.43 6.91 1.32
CA GLN A 277 -1.48 8.21 1.99
C GLN A 277 -0.13 8.95 2.00
N LEU A 278 0.90 8.42 1.36
CA LEU A 278 2.21 9.05 1.30
C LEU A 278 2.11 10.45 0.66
N GLN A 279 2.62 11.45 1.37
CA GLN A 279 2.74 12.80 0.87
C GLN A 279 4.21 13.15 0.66
N LEU A 280 4.49 13.76 -0.48
CA LEU A 280 5.77 14.41 -0.77
C LEU A 280 5.58 15.91 -0.85
N VAL A 281 6.60 16.64 -0.48
CA VAL A 281 6.67 18.09 -0.59
C VAL A 281 6.91 18.42 -2.06
N PHE A 282 5.84 18.70 -2.79
CA PHE A 282 5.92 19.19 -4.15
C PHE A 282 6.11 20.71 -4.16
N THR A 283 7.11 21.19 -4.87
CA THR A 283 7.29 22.61 -5.16
C THR A 283 6.09 23.11 -5.98
N ASP A 284 5.45 24.21 -5.57
CA ASP A 284 4.47 24.89 -6.42
C ASP A 284 5.21 25.43 -7.64
N ILE A 285 4.95 24.81 -8.80
CA ILE A 285 5.59 25.10 -10.09
C ILE A 285 5.55 26.60 -10.41
N ASN A 286 4.52 27.31 -9.92
CA ASN A 286 4.30 28.73 -10.18
C ASN A 286 5.09 29.68 -9.26
N LYS A 287 5.78 29.18 -8.23
CA LYS A 287 6.49 29.99 -7.22
C LYS A 287 8.00 29.70 -7.13
N ILE A 288 8.56 28.95 -8.09
CA ILE A 288 9.95 28.47 -8.03
C ILE A 288 10.93 29.58 -8.44
N ASN A 289 11.63 30.16 -7.45
CA ASN A 289 12.89 30.91 -7.65
C ASN A 289 14.12 29.99 -7.49
N LYS A 290 15.31 30.46 -7.88
CA LYS A 290 16.58 29.70 -7.83
C LYS A 290 16.91 29.07 -6.46
N SER A 291 16.40 29.66 -5.36
CA SER A 291 16.52 29.14 -3.99
C SER A 291 15.57 27.98 -3.64
N TYR A 292 14.52 27.74 -4.45
CA TYR A 292 13.47 26.73 -4.21
C TYR A 292 13.68 25.43 -4.98
N LEU A 293 14.69 25.38 -5.85
CA LEU A 293 15.11 24.16 -6.55
C LEU A 293 15.77 23.12 -5.61
N VAL A 294 15.89 23.46 -4.31
CA VAL A 294 16.62 22.75 -3.25
C VAL A 294 15.65 22.21 -2.16
N ASN A 295 14.36 22.00 -2.49
CA ASN A 295 13.38 21.51 -1.50
C ASN A 295 13.63 20.04 -1.10
N GLY A 296 13.30 19.71 0.15
CA GLY A 296 13.84 18.55 0.90
C GLY A 296 13.51 17.14 0.41
N ASP A 297 12.58 16.96 -0.54
CA ASP A 297 12.18 15.63 -1.03
C ASP A 297 12.73 15.27 -2.43
N ASP A 298 13.59 16.09 -3.04
CA ASP A 298 14.11 15.84 -4.40
C ASP A 298 14.77 14.45 -4.55
N ALA A 299 15.59 14.05 -3.59
CA ALA A 299 16.15 12.70 -3.53
C ALA A 299 15.06 11.61 -3.52
N ILE A 300 13.97 11.83 -2.79
CA ILE A 300 12.87 10.88 -2.69
C ILE A 300 12.08 10.83 -3.99
N HIS A 301 11.77 11.99 -4.59
CA HIS A 301 11.16 12.06 -5.91
C HIS A 301 11.97 11.29 -6.94
N PHE A 302 13.29 11.44 -6.93
CA PHE A 302 14.20 10.73 -7.81
C PHE A 302 14.16 9.21 -7.58
N LEU A 303 14.42 8.76 -6.35
CA LEU A 303 14.56 7.34 -6.00
C LEU A 303 13.27 6.56 -6.20
N ILE A 304 12.12 7.17 -5.89
CA ILE A 304 10.83 6.53 -6.14
C ILE A 304 10.63 6.33 -7.64
N LEU A 305 11.10 7.21 -8.52
CA LEU A 305 10.93 7.01 -9.96
C LEU A 305 11.83 5.90 -10.54
N THR A 306 12.99 5.61 -9.95
CA THR A 306 13.96 4.66 -10.53
C THR A 306 13.66 3.19 -10.27
N SER A 307 12.98 2.83 -9.16
CA SER A 307 12.89 1.42 -8.74
C SER A 307 11.59 1.04 -8.02
N HIS A 308 10.48 1.73 -8.29
CA HIS A 308 9.19 1.50 -7.63
C HIS A 308 8.36 0.35 -8.20
N ALA A 309 8.70 -0.25 -9.33
CA ALA A 309 7.81 -1.14 -10.07
C ALA A 309 7.22 -2.28 -9.20
N ASP A 310 8.05 -2.91 -8.36
CA ASP A 310 7.63 -4.00 -7.47
C ASP A 310 6.77 -3.54 -6.28
N ILE A 311 6.78 -2.25 -5.95
CA ILE A 311 5.98 -1.65 -4.87
C ILE A 311 4.89 -0.69 -5.39
N ALA A 312 4.71 -0.57 -6.71
CA ALA A 312 3.74 0.35 -7.29
C ALA A 312 2.30 0.13 -6.76
N PRO A 313 1.82 -1.12 -6.55
CA PRO A 313 0.50 -1.35 -5.94
C PRO A 313 0.36 -0.78 -4.52
N ALA A 314 1.45 -0.66 -3.76
CA ALA A 314 1.44 -0.11 -2.41
C ALA A 314 0.98 1.36 -2.36
N PHE A 315 1.08 2.08 -3.48
CA PHE A 315 0.64 3.47 -3.59
C PHE A 315 -0.86 3.62 -3.87
N GLY A 316 -1.59 2.52 -4.11
CA GLY A 316 -3.04 2.55 -4.34
C GLY A 316 -3.43 3.57 -5.42
N ASN A 317 -4.30 4.52 -5.07
CA ASN A 317 -4.76 5.57 -5.99
C ASN A 317 -3.89 6.85 -6.00
N ASN A 318 -2.72 6.82 -5.35
CA ASN A 318 -1.87 7.99 -5.21
C ASN A 318 -1.17 8.34 -6.53
N LYS A 319 -1.29 9.61 -6.95
CA LYS A 319 -0.69 10.15 -8.19
C LYS A 319 0.75 10.65 -8.00
N ILE A 320 1.47 10.12 -7.01
CA ILE A 320 2.80 10.59 -6.61
C ILE A 320 3.83 10.46 -7.74
N PHE A 321 3.70 9.40 -8.56
CA PHE A 321 4.59 9.14 -9.69
C PHE A 321 4.40 10.20 -10.77
N ASP A 322 3.17 10.47 -11.19
CA ASP A 322 2.86 11.49 -12.20
C ASP A 322 3.33 12.88 -11.75
N LYS A 323 3.08 13.22 -10.48
CA LYS A 323 3.53 14.49 -9.90
C LYS A 323 5.06 14.58 -9.86
N SER A 324 5.76 13.51 -9.46
CA SER A 324 7.24 13.48 -9.42
C SER A 324 7.84 13.57 -10.82
N LYS A 325 7.27 12.88 -11.81
CA LYS A 325 7.65 13.01 -13.23
C LYS A 325 7.49 14.45 -13.72
N ALA A 326 6.40 15.11 -13.35
CA ALA A 326 6.15 16.51 -13.71
C ALA A 326 7.20 17.46 -13.11
N VAL A 327 7.61 17.27 -11.86
CA VAL A 327 8.69 18.05 -11.22
C VAL A 327 10.01 17.91 -11.98
N PHE A 328 10.42 16.68 -12.31
CA PHE A 328 11.66 16.45 -13.06
C PHE A 328 11.61 17.05 -14.47
N ASN A 329 10.51 16.86 -15.20
CA ASN A 329 10.32 17.48 -16.50
C ASN A 329 10.38 19.01 -16.43
N TYR A 330 9.82 19.61 -15.38
CA TYR A 330 9.88 21.05 -15.17
C TYR A 330 11.32 21.54 -14.96
N LYS A 331 12.14 20.84 -14.14
CA LYS A 331 13.55 21.23 -13.91
C LYS A 331 14.32 21.34 -15.24
N PHE A 332 14.14 20.41 -16.17
CA PHE A 332 14.79 20.49 -17.51
C PHE A 332 14.22 21.61 -18.38
N ASN A 333 12.88 21.69 -18.49
CA ASN A 333 12.22 22.67 -19.35
C ASN A 333 12.47 24.11 -18.89
N TYR A 334 12.63 24.34 -17.59
CA TYR A 334 13.00 25.63 -17.02
C TYR A 334 14.34 26.11 -17.58
N TRP A 335 15.38 25.28 -17.49
CA TRP A 335 16.72 25.64 -17.96
C TRP A 335 16.79 25.80 -19.49
N LEU A 336 16.08 24.96 -20.24
CA LEU A 336 15.93 25.13 -21.69
C LEU A 336 15.31 26.49 -22.00
N THR A 337 14.17 26.82 -21.37
CA THR A 337 13.48 28.11 -21.58
C THR A 337 14.37 29.30 -21.28
N VAL A 338 15.08 29.27 -20.14
CA VAL A 338 16.01 30.35 -19.74
C VAL A 338 17.13 30.52 -20.77
N LYS A 339 17.74 29.41 -21.23
CA LYS A 339 18.84 29.46 -22.19
C LYS A 339 18.38 29.84 -23.60
N THR A 340 17.22 29.40 -24.04
CA THR A 340 16.61 29.80 -25.33
C THR A 340 16.28 31.30 -25.33
N LYS A 341 15.76 31.85 -24.23
CA LYS A 341 15.54 33.29 -24.11
C LYS A 341 16.85 34.07 -24.22
N PHE A 342 17.87 33.63 -23.47
CA PHE A 342 19.20 34.25 -23.53
C PHE A 342 19.82 34.17 -24.93
N LEU A 343 19.65 33.05 -25.64
CA LEU A 343 20.07 32.90 -27.04
C LEU A 343 19.38 33.94 -27.94
N HIS A 344 18.05 34.08 -27.81
CA HIS A 344 17.28 35.02 -28.62
C HIS A 344 17.72 36.47 -28.40
N ASP A 345 17.95 36.86 -27.14
CA ASP A 345 18.45 38.18 -26.78
C ASP A 345 19.82 38.44 -27.42
N LYS A 346 20.74 37.46 -27.38
CA LYS A 346 22.07 37.58 -28.04
C LYS A 346 21.99 37.61 -29.57
N GLN A 347 21.07 36.85 -30.18
CA GLN A 347 20.83 36.88 -31.63
C GLN A 347 20.27 38.23 -32.09
N TYR A 348 19.38 38.84 -31.29
CA TYR A 348 18.84 40.17 -31.58
C TYR A 348 19.95 41.22 -31.58
N GLU A 349 20.83 41.21 -30.58
CA GLU A 349 21.97 42.13 -30.52
C GLU A 349 22.93 41.93 -31.69
N LEU A 350 23.26 40.69 -32.05
CA LEU A 350 24.09 40.40 -33.22
C LEU A 350 23.47 40.94 -34.51
N LYS A 351 22.15 40.79 -34.69
CA LYS A 351 21.43 41.34 -35.84
C LYS A 351 21.49 42.86 -35.87
N ASN A 352 21.37 43.51 -34.72
CA ASN A 352 21.48 44.96 -34.59
C ASN A 352 22.88 45.45 -34.97
N ILE A 353 23.93 44.81 -34.46
CA ILE A 353 25.33 45.11 -34.81
C ILE A 353 25.55 44.97 -36.32
N LYS A 354 25.12 43.85 -36.92
CA LYS A 354 25.24 43.61 -38.37
C LYS A 354 24.53 44.70 -39.18
N ARG A 355 23.34 45.12 -38.77
CA ARG A 355 22.60 46.23 -39.41
C ARG A 355 23.36 47.54 -39.32
N LYS A 356 24.00 47.84 -38.19
CA LYS A 356 24.80 49.05 -37.98
C LYS A 356 26.05 49.07 -38.87
N ILE A 357 26.77 47.95 -38.95
CA ILE A 357 27.92 47.82 -39.84
C ILE A 357 27.50 48.07 -41.29
N ILE A 358 26.44 47.39 -41.77
CA ILE A 358 25.91 47.56 -43.13
C ILE A 358 25.48 49.00 -43.42
N ARG A 359 24.87 49.69 -42.44
CA ARG A 359 24.43 51.09 -42.58
C ARG A 359 25.61 52.06 -42.58
N LEU A 360 26.60 51.85 -41.72
CA LEU A 360 27.70 52.77 -41.48
C LEU A 360 28.83 52.62 -42.52
N GLU A 361 29.15 51.41 -42.95
CA GLU A 361 30.25 51.10 -43.86
C GLU A 361 30.23 51.95 -45.15
N PRO A 362 29.11 52.00 -45.93
CA PRO A 362 29.02 52.85 -47.12
C PRO A 362 28.75 54.33 -46.82
N MET A 363 28.42 54.69 -45.57
CA MET A 363 27.93 56.02 -45.21
C MET A 363 29.00 57.12 -45.41
N LEU A 364 28.59 58.21 -46.04
CA LEU A 364 29.36 59.43 -46.19
C LEU A 364 29.13 60.41 -45.03
N CYS A 365 30.06 61.35 -44.84
CA CYS A 365 30.00 62.34 -43.76
C CYS A 365 28.73 63.22 -43.85
N GLU A 366 28.34 63.58 -45.07
CA GLU A 366 27.16 64.37 -45.36
C GLU A 366 25.87 63.64 -44.99
N GLU A 367 25.80 62.34 -45.32
CA GLU A 367 24.65 61.48 -44.99
C GLU A 367 24.50 61.30 -43.49
N TYR A 368 25.61 61.12 -42.77
CA TYR A 368 25.60 61.03 -41.31
C TYR A 368 25.08 62.33 -40.66
N LYS A 369 25.47 63.50 -41.19
CA LYS A 369 25.01 64.80 -40.67
C LYS A 369 23.51 65.04 -40.91
N MET A 370 22.94 64.42 -41.93
CA MET A 370 21.51 64.50 -42.26
C MET A 370 20.62 63.63 -41.37
N LEU A 371 21.21 62.66 -40.65
CA LEU A 371 20.47 61.84 -39.68
C LEU A 371 19.91 62.71 -38.56
N ASP A 372 18.68 62.40 -38.14
CA ASP A 372 18.13 63.03 -36.95
C ASP A 372 18.82 62.54 -35.66
N ILE A 373 18.46 63.13 -34.52
CA ILE A 373 19.06 62.80 -33.22
C ILE A 373 18.76 61.34 -32.85
N SER A 374 17.53 60.86 -33.08
CA SER A 374 17.11 59.50 -32.76
C SER A 374 17.85 58.47 -33.61
N GLU A 375 18.06 58.75 -34.90
CA GLU A 375 18.78 57.87 -35.81
C GLU A 375 20.26 57.78 -35.47
N ARG A 376 20.88 58.89 -35.03
CA ARG A 376 22.26 58.89 -34.53
C ARG A 376 22.37 58.14 -33.21
N ASP A 377 21.42 58.35 -32.30
CA ASP A 377 21.36 57.64 -31.03
C ASP A 377 21.22 56.13 -31.23
N GLU A 378 20.31 55.69 -32.11
CA GLU A 378 20.15 54.28 -32.46
C GLU A 378 21.45 53.71 -33.04
N LEU A 379 22.14 54.46 -33.91
CA LEU A 379 23.37 54.03 -34.56
C LEU A 379 24.53 53.90 -33.57
N LEU A 380 24.65 54.80 -32.60
CA LEU A 380 25.72 54.85 -31.60
C LEU A 380 25.49 53.96 -30.37
N LEU A 381 24.25 53.52 -30.15
CA LEU A 381 23.92 52.57 -29.09
C LEU A 381 24.71 51.27 -29.30
N LEU A 382 25.33 50.77 -28.25
CA LEU A 382 25.99 49.47 -28.21
C LEU A 382 25.08 48.46 -27.51
N PRO A 383 25.36 47.15 -27.65
CA PRO A 383 24.57 46.13 -26.98
C PRO A 383 24.44 46.35 -25.47
N GLU A 384 23.36 45.81 -24.88
CA GLU A 384 23.07 45.94 -23.44
C GLU A 384 22.88 47.39 -22.96
N GLY A 385 22.58 48.32 -23.87
CA GLY A 385 22.30 49.71 -23.56
C GLY A 385 23.53 50.57 -23.27
N GLN A 386 24.73 50.08 -23.62
CA GLN A 386 25.94 50.90 -23.58
C GLN A 386 25.92 51.94 -24.70
N TYR A 387 26.64 53.06 -24.56
CA TYR A 387 26.66 54.11 -25.58
C TYR A 387 28.10 54.33 -26.09
N TYR A 388 28.28 54.51 -27.40
CA TYR A 388 29.56 54.94 -27.93
C TYR A 388 29.74 56.46 -27.73
N PHE A 389 30.48 56.83 -26.68
CA PHE A 389 30.60 58.22 -26.24
C PHE A 389 31.44 59.13 -27.16
N ARG A 390 32.21 58.57 -28.10
CA ARG A 390 33.03 59.34 -29.03
C ARG A 390 32.15 59.82 -30.18
N GLN A 391 31.89 61.13 -30.24
CA GLN A 391 31.23 61.78 -31.37
C GLN A 391 32.20 61.89 -32.56
N PRO A 392 31.71 61.97 -33.81
CA PRO A 392 32.57 62.20 -34.96
C PRO A 392 33.35 63.52 -34.79
N ASP A 393 34.67 63.43 -34.90
CA ASP A 393 35.56 64.58 -34.89
C ASP A 393 35.71 65.18 -36.30
N ASN A 394 36.65 66.11 -36.49
CA ASN A 394 36.91 66.72 -37.79
C ASN A 394 37.33 65.70 -38.88
N ASN A 395 37.66 64.46 -38.51
CA ASN A 395 37.98 63.36 -39.40
C ASN A 395 36.97 62.21 -39.27
N PHE A 396 35.79 62.43 -39.87
CA PHE A 396 34.71 61.43 -39.92
C PHE A 396 35.17 60.04 -40.37
N ASN A 397 36.11 59.96 -41.32
CA ASN A 397 36.60 58.67 -41.82
C ASN A 397 37.43 57.93 -40.76
N ALA A 398 38.29 58.62 -40.01
CA ALA A 398 39.05 58.00 -38.93
C ALA A 398 38.14 57.53 -37.79
N TRP A 399 37.18 58.38 -37.40
CA TRP A 399 36.14 58.01 -36.41
C TRP A 399 35.31 56.81 -36.87
N LYS A 400 34.87 56.81 -38.14
CA LYS A 400 34.08 55.72 -38.73
C LYS A 400 34.86 54.41 -38.69
N GLN A 401 36.14 54.41 -39.03
CA GLN A 401 36.98 53.22 -39.00
C GLN A 401 37.12 52.65 -37.58
N GLU A 402 37.39 53.51 -36.59
CA GLU A 402 37.49 53.08 -35.19
C GLU A 402 36.15 52.51 -34.68
N TYR A 403 35.03 53.15 -35.03
CA TYR A 403 33.71 52.67 -34.60
C TYR A 403 33.31 51.35 -35.31
N LEU A 404 33.63 51.20 -36.60
CA LEU A 404 33.46 49.95 -37.32
C LEU A 404 34.30 48.81 -36.73
N GLU A 405 35.56 49.08 -36.35
CA GLU A 405 36.41 48.11 -35.67
C GLU A 405 35.79 47.67 -34.34
N LYS A 406 35.26 48.61 -33.56
CA LYS A 406 34.52 48.28 -32.33
C LYS A 406 33.29 47.41 -32.60
N LEU A 407 32.49 47.75 -33.61
CA LEU A 407 31.31 46.96 -33.98
C LEU A 407 31.68 45.56 -34.49
N GLU A 408 32.77 45.40 -35.24
CA GLU A 408 33.26 44.09 -35.69
C GLU A 408 33.78 43.24 -34.52
N ASN A 409 34.44 43.85 -33.53
CA ASN A 409 34.84 43.17 -32.30
C ASN A 409 33.62 42.69 -31.49
N GLU A 410 32.61 43.55 -31.33
CA GLU A 410 31.33 43.16 -30.70
C GLU A 410 30.63 42.05 -31.49
N LYS A 411 30.57 42.15 -32.82
CA LYS A 411 29.99 41.11 -33.69
C LYS A 411 30.65 39.76 -33.44
N LYS A 412 31.99 39.71 -33.42
CA LYS A 412 32.75 38.49 -33.14
C LYS A 412 32.43 37.93 -31.74
N TYR A 413 32.41 38.79 -30.73
CA TYR A 413 32.05 38.40 -29.35
C TYR A 413 30.65 37.76 -29.27
N TYR A 414 29.64 38.39 -29.90
CA TYR A 414 28.28 37.85 -29.91
C TYR A 414 28.15 36.56 -30.74
N GLU A 415 28.88 36.41 -31.85
CA GLU A 415 28.95 35.16 -32.62
C GLU A 415 29.55 34.01 -31.79
N GLU A 416 30.65 34.25 -31.07
CA GLU A 416 31.24 33.29 -30.15
C GLU A 416 30.26 32.91 -29.02
N LYS A 417 29.62 33.90 -28.38
CA LYS A 417 28.63 33.66 -27.32
C LYS A 417 27.42 32.87 -27.78
N ILE A 418 26.90 33.14 -28.98
CA ILE A 418 25.79 32.37 -29.57
C ILE A 418 26.20 30.92 -29.77
N ASN A 419 27.41 30.66 -30.28
CA ASN A 419 27.92 29.30 -30.46
C ASN A 419 28.09 28.55 -29.13
N GLU A 420 28.59 29.23 -28.09
CA GLU A 420 28.65 28.70 -26.73
C GLU A 420 27.26 28.31 -26.22
N ILE A 421 26.27 29.22 -26.31
CA ILE A 421 24.90 28.96 -25.86
C ILE A 421 24.25 27.81 -26.63
N ASN A 422 24.45 27.73 -27.95
CA ASN A 422 23.95 26.63 -28.78
C ASN A 422 24.52 25.27 -28.33
N THR A 423 25.82 25.25 -27.99
CA THR A 423 26.47 24.04 -27.48
C THR A 423 25.94 23.66 -26.10
N GLU A 424 25.68 24.65 -25.23
CA GLU A 424 25.02 24.41 -23.94
C GLU A 424 23.60 23.87 -24.09
N LEU A 425 22.79 24.44 -24.99
CA LEU A 425 21.42 23.99 -25.26
C LEU A 425 21.41 22.53 -25.72
N LYS A 426 22.27 22.20 -26.70
CA LYS A 426 22.43 20.82 -27.18
C LYS A 426 22.80 19.86 -26.04
N ARG A 427 23.74 20.26 -25.17
CA ARG A 427 24.13 19.48 -23.99
C ARG A 427 22.95 19.27 -23.03
N ILE A 428 22.14 20.31 -22.78
CA ILE A 428 20.96 20.22 -21.90
C ILE A 428 19.94 19.23 -22.47
N GLU A 429 19.69 19.26 -23.78
CA GLU A 429 18.78 18.32 -24.45
C GLU A 429 19.29 16.88 -24.39
N GLU A 430 20.58 16.65 -24.67
CA GLU A 430 21.21 15.34 -24.56
C GLU A 430 21.13 14.80 -23.13
N ASN A 431 21.37 15.65 -22.13
CA ASN A 431 21.26 15.28 -20.73
C ASN A 431 19.81 15.01 -20.32
N LYS A 432 18.85 15.84 -20.74
CA LYS A 432 17.41 15.61 -20.53
C LYS A 432 17.03 14.21 -21.04
N LYS A 433 17.42 13.87 -22.27
CA LYS A 433 17.15 12.54 -22.84
C LYS A 433 17.75 11.42 -22.00
N ALA A 434 19.03 11.53 -21.61
CA ALA A 434 19.71 10.52 -20.81
C ALA A 434 19.05 10.32 -19.43
N TRP A 435 18.63 11.41 -18.77
CA TRP A 435 17.95 11.35 -17.47
C TRP A 435 16.52 10.79 -17.58
N LEU A 436 15.76 11.16 -18.61
CA LEU A 436 14.42 10.61 -18.82
C LEU A 436 14.46 9.10 -19.14
N GLU A 437 15.43 8.67 -19.93
CA GLU A 437 15.69 7.25 -20.19
C GLU A 437 16.08 6.51 -18.91
N PHE A 438 16.98 7.09 -18.10
CA PHE A 438 17.38 6.53 -16.80
C PHE A 438 16.18 6.37 -15.84
N LEU A 439 15.25 7.33 -15.84
CA LEU A 439 14.03 7.31 -15.03
C LEU A 439 12.87 6.52 -15.65
N GLN A 440 13.06 5.96 -16.86
CA GLN A 440 12.00 5.27 -17.63
C GLN A 440 10.75 6.14 -17.83
N ILE A 441 10.94 7.44 -18.08
CA ILE A 441 9.88 8.40 -18.33
C ILE A 441 9.74 8.60 -19.84
N GLU A 442 8.55 8.35 -20.39
CA GLU A 442 8.24 8.67 -21.79
C GLU A 442 8.29 10.18 -22.03
N ASP A 443 9.15 10.62 -22.96
CA ASP A 443 9.23 12.03 -23.38
C ASP A 443 8.15 12.32 -24.44
N ASN A 444 6.97 12.72 -24.00
CA ASN A 444 5.87 13.08 -24.89
C ASN A 444 5.99 14.49 -25.48
N LYS A 445 7.13 15.19 -25.30
CA LYS A 445 7.37 16.52 -25.87
C LYS A 445 8.80 16.64 -26.44
N ALA A 446 8.97 16.16 -27.67
CA ALA A 446 9.93 16.74 -28.60
C ALA A 446 9.42 18.15 -29.00
N ILE A 447 9.61 19.13 -28.13
CA ILE A 447 9.47 20.54 -28.49
C ILE A 447 10.86 21.11 -28.35
N TYR A 448 11.62 21.04 -29.43
CA TYR A 448 12.30 22.15 -30.09
C TYR A 448 12.96 21.54 -31.33
N SER A 449 12.34 21.75 -32.50
CA SER A 449 13.06 21.55 -33.75
C SER A 449 14.17 22.58 -33.76
N ILE A 450 15.41 22.15 -33.56
CA ILE A 450 16.57 22.95 -33.94
C ILE A 450 16.53 23.03 -35.46
N SER A 451 15.94 24.10 -35.98
CA SER A 451 16.10 24.54 -37.37
C SER A 451 17.19 25.58 -37.45
#